data_AF-A0A7R9HPM5-F1
#
_entry.id   AF-A0A7R9HPM5-F1
#
_cell.length_a   1.000
_cell.length_b   1.000
_cell.length_c   1.000
_cell.angle_alpha   90.00
_cell.angle_beta   90.00
_cell.angle_gamma   90.00
#
_symmetry.space_group_name_H-M   'P 1'
#
loop_
_entity.id
_entity.type
_entity.pdbx_description
1 polymer ?
#
loop_
_entity_poly.entity_id
_entity_poly.type
_entity_poly.pdbx_seq_one_letter_code
_entity_poly.pdbx_strand_id
1 'polypeptide(L)'
;MHFISAVNVYCDYGKTGLSKIKMVGEQELPVKQALDANRSILSPSPPTPFLIEGTFRLSSPPVLLGYEREQLRKMSDPPNLPPRDATFITLFLTVLPTLNPPQPFEDRLESSEPSYLEKHLTTWEQDVTRLVPHRKMKTLVCDISGKTVCVTRFFRSLNPPVLVDDQPTTPEMAARYVSMIPQIPGTTLFPGLFDVWLTSDQVLRLLSGDSEDLAVLLYCYLLHLGEKAWVMLGHGVPYGPSAYVLTRHENSQRLVTYQLWDPATGHNFDVRDNFCPLQKVYCLMNDENIWANVQSEEEARHTRFDVVRRSDWLPVFGRNVGAPTGSIQPAVLEYTHTSSSSCQVLQDNLEKHLRDSLMKWRKASRTVWNRYCIAILRKLLPALEYSSWKMDEHLNIDHIQEMQHLLGSHKMFGFPLNMSYTNMEAVTEAMRATGVHYNENPGVEFALAVYIHPFPNNVLSSLSSMGFAGAVGVNHPMESPVTRTSRLGGWRSRKRESQQRESRWEVG
;
A
#
# COMPACT_ATOMS: atom_id res chain seq x y z
N MET A 1 -6.17 -9.31 -12.87
CA MET A 1 -6.03 -8.47 -11.66
C MET A 1 -4.58 -8.10 -11.32
N HIS A 2 -3.60 -8.26 -12.22
CA HIS A 2 -2.17 -7.99 -11.92
C HIS A 2 -1.65 -6.61 -12.36
N PHE A 3 -2.51 -5.70 -12.83
CA PHE A 3 -2.01 -4.51 -13.51
C PHE A 3 -1.38 -3.45 -12.58
N ILE A 4 -1.70 -3.42 -11.27
CA ILE A 4 -1.35 -2.26 -10.41
C ILE A 4 -0.82 -2.59 -9.01
N SER A 5 -0.73 -3.85 -8.57
CA SER A 5 -0.04 -4.15 -7.28
C SER A 5 1.48 -3.89 -7.33
N ALA A 6 2.02 -3.49 -8.49
CA ALA A 6 3.44 -3.23 -8.72
C ALA A 6 3.73 -1.81 -9.25
N VAL A 7 2.78 -0.86 -9.14
CA VAL A 7 3.05 0.51 -9.60
C VAL A 7 3.77 1.29 -8.50
N ASN A 8 5.08 1.08 -8.41
CA ASN A 8 5.94 2.05 -7.76
C ASN A 8 6.12 3.25 -8.72
N VAL A 9 5.40 4.35 -8.48
CA VAL A 9 5.62 5.60 -9.21
C VAL A 9 6.83 6.30 -8.61
N TYR A 10 7.99 6.17 -9.25
CA TYR A 10 9.14 7.02 -8.98
C TYR A 10 9.11 8.22 -9.93
N CYS A 11 9.08 9.43 -9.37
CA CYS A 11 9.23 10.66 -10.16
C CYS A 11 10.70 10.81 -10.57
N ASP A 12 10.96 10.67 -11.87
CA ASP A 12 12.25 10.98 -12.50
C ASP A 12 12.42 12.51 -12.59
N TYR A 13 13.38 13.06 -11.84
CA TYR A 13 13.79 14.46 -11.96
C TYR A 13 14.77 14.64 -13.13
N GLY A 14 14.25 14.48 -14.34
CA GLY A 14 14.94 14.80 -15.60
C GLY A 14 14.77 16.26 -16.01
N LYS A 15 15.82 16.83 -16.64
CA LYS A 15 16.05 18.25 -17.03
C LYS A 15 14.97 18.96 -17.87
N THR A 16 13.80 18.38 -18.12
CA THR A 16 12.77 18.95 -19.02
C THR A 16 11.47 19.37 -18.35
N GLY A 17 11.34 19.32 -17.01
CA GLY A 17 10.08 19.69 -16.34
C GLY A 17 8.87 18.83 -16.76
N LEU A 18 9.13 17.72 -17.45
CA LEU A 18 8.18 16.71 -17.88
C LEU A 18 8.65 15.39 -17.28
N SER A 19 7.99 14.99 -16.20
CA SER A 19 8.17 13.68 -15.57
C SER A 19 7.78 12.60 -16.58
N LYS A 20 8.75 11.78 -17.02
CA LYS A 20 8.42 10.51 -17.69
C LYS A 20 8.08 9.50 -16.60
N ILE A 21 6.78 9.21 -16.45
CA ILE A 21 6.32 8.11 -15.61
C ILE A 21 6.65 6.81 -16.35
N LYS A 22 7.62 6.05 -15.84
CA LYS A 22 7.91 4.72 -16.35
C LYS A 22 7.12 3.70 -15.51
N MET A 23 6.00 3.24 -16.03
CA MET A 23 5.29 2.08 -15.49
C MET A 23 6.12 0.85 -15.85
N VAL A 24 6.73 0.19 -14.87
CA VAL A 24 7.44 -1.08 -15.06
C VAL A 24 6.47 -2.19 -14.68
N GLY A 25 6.01 -2.93 -15.68
CA GLY A 25 5.32 -4.20 -15.49
C GLY A 25 5.87 -5.17 -16.53
N GLU A 26 6.79 -6.03 -16.12
CA GLU A 26 7.26 -7.16 -16.93
C GLU A 26 6.54 -8.43 -16.47
N GLN A 27 5.35 -8.68 -17.05
CA GLN A 27 4.82 -10.04 -17.20
C GLN A 27 3.91 -10.05 -18.44
N GLU A 28 4.46 -10.48 -19.58
CA GLU A 28 3.65 -10.87 -20.74
C GLU A 28 2.93 -12.19 -20.40
N LEU A 29 1.73 -12.11 -19.82
CA LEU A 29 0.76 -13.21 -19.90
C LEU A 29 0.07 -13.15 -21.28
N PRO A 30 -0.14 -14.30 -21.95
CA PRO A 30 -0.62 -14.31 -23.33
C PRO A 30 -2.08 -13.84 -23.41
N VAL A 31 -2.25 -12.54 -23.73
CA VAL A 31 -3.53 -11.85 -23.94
C VAL A 31 -4.43 -12.54 -24.99
N LYS A 32 -3.87 -13.43 -25.81
CA LYS A 32 -4.63 -14.18 -26.84
C LYS A 32 -5.64 -15.18 -26.27
N GLN A 33 -5.38 -15.83 -25.12
CA GLN A 33 -6.31 -16.85 -24.60
C GLN A 33 -7.52 -16.25 -23.86
N ALA A 34 -7.40 -15.05 -23.30
CA ALA A 34 -8.50 -14.38 -22.61
C ALA A 34 -9.50 -13.71 -23.58
N LEU A 35 -9.06 -13.38 -24.80
CA LEU A 35 -9.92 -12.77 -25.82
C LEU A 35 -10.90 -13.76 -26.47
N ASP A 36 -10.55 -15.04 -26.55
CA ASP A 36 -11.40 -16.05 -27.19
C ASP A 36 -12.52 -16.56 -26.27
N ALA A 37 -12.37 -16.46 -24.95
CA ALA A 37 -13.41 -16.86 -23.97
C ALA A 37 -14.57 -15.84 -23.83
N ASN A 38 -14.40 -14.60 -24.30
CA ASN A 38 -15.37 -13.52 -24.15
C ASN A 38 -16.38 -13.39 -25.32
N ARG A 39 -16.35 -14.30 -26.30
CA ARG A 39 -17.25 -14.23 -27.47
C ARG A 39 -18.65 -14.81 -27.25
N SER A 40 -18.94 -15.39 -26.09
CA SER A 40 -20.17 -16.21 -25.91
C SER A 40 -21.14 -15.77 -24.81
N ILE A 41 -20.94 -14.64 -24.11
CA ILE A 41 -21.88 -14.23 -23.05
C ILE A 41 -22.22 -12.75 -23.18
N LEU A 42 -23.27 -12.46 -23.94
CA LEU A 42 -23.92 -11.14 -23.98
C LEU A 42 -24.82 -11.00 -22.75
N SER A 43 -24.36 -10.27 -21.73
CA SER A 43 -25.22 -9.76 -20.65
C SER A 43 -25.96 -8.49 -21.11
N PRO A 44 -27.21 -8.25 -20.68
CA PRO A 44 -28.01 -7.12 -21.17
C PRO A 44 -27.70 -5.75 -20.54
N SER A 45 -26.77 -5.66 -19.58
CA SER A 45 -26.30 -4.39 -19.00
C SER A 45 -25.00 -3.93 -19.68
N PRO A 46 -24.85 -2.64 -20.01
CA PRO A 46 -23.57 -2.13 -20.52
C PRO A 46 -22.48 -2.39 -19.47
N PRO A 47 -21.33 -2.98 -19.84
CA PRO A 47 -20.24 -3.18 -18.89
C PRO A 47 -19.75 -1.81 -18.44
N THR A 48 -19.80 -1.56 -17.13
CA THR A 48 -19.17 -0.36 -16.56
C THR A 48 -17.68 -0.41 -16.86
N PRO A 49 -17.09 0.66 -17.45
CA PRO A 49 -15.68 0.70 -17.76
C PRO A 49 -14.85 0.41 -16.52
N PHE A 50 -13.80 -0.42 -16.65
CA PHE A 50 -12.79 -0.51 -15.60
C PHE A 50 -12.12 0.86 -15.52
N LEU A 51 -12.47 1.61 -14.48
CA LEU A 51 -12.08 2.99 -14.24
C LEU A 51 -11.23 3.04 -12.98
N ILE A 52 -10.07 3.67 -13.08
CA ILE A 52 -9.25 4.08 -11.95
C ILE A 52 -9.19 5.59 -12.00
N GLU A 53 -9.84 6.21 -11.03
CA GLU A 53 -9.87 7.64 -10.86
C GLU A 53 -9.54 7.94 -9.40
N GLY A 54 -8.60 8.85 -9.17
CA GLY A 54 -8.28 9.26 -7.82
C GLY A 54 -7.01 10.08 -7.72
N THR A 55 -6.82 10.64 -6.53
CA THR A 55 -5.58 11.28 -6.13
C THR A 55 -4.80 10.31 -5.24
N PHE A 56 -3.67 9.83 -5.76
CA PHE A 56 -2.80 8.83 -5.17
C PHE A 56 -1.67 9.54 -4.43
N ARG A 57 -1.51 9.26 -3.14
CA ARG A 57 -0.32 9.66 -2.41
C ARG A 57 0.87 8.86 -2.93
N LEU A 58 1.93 9.54 -3.32
CA LEU A 58 3.18 8.89 -3.67
C LEU A 58 3.94 8.56 -2.38
N SER A 59 4.53 7.36 -2.33
CA SER A 59 5.49 7.04 -1.27
C SER A 59 6.70 7.96 -1.42
N SER A 60 6.78 8.94 -0.53
CA SER A 60 7.93 9.82 -0.43
C SER A 60 8.79 9.35 0.73
N PRO A 61 10.12 9.30 0.56
CA PRO A 61 11.01 9.02 1.67
C PRO A 61 10.76 9.98 2.85
N PRO A 62 10.91 9.51 4.09
CA PRO A 62 10.78 10.38 5.27
C PRO A 62 11.82 11.50 5.25
N VAL A 63 12.93 11.27 4.55
CA VAL A 63 14.07 12.17 4.49
C VAL A 63 14.53 12.34 3.05
N LEU A 64 14.62 13.59 2.61
CA LEU A 64 15.18 13.97 1.32
C LEU A 64 16.52 14.66 1.53
N LEU A 65 17.61 13.93 1.29
CA LEU A 65 18.96 14.49 1.41
C LEU A 65 19.28 15.29 0.16
N GLY A 66 19.60 16.58 0.32
CA GLY A 66 19.99 17.46 -0.78
C GLY A 66 18.88 17.83 -1.77
N TYR A 67 17.65 17.34 -1.56
CA TYR A 67 16.48 17.74 -2.33
C TYR A 67 15.58 18.61 -1.46
N GLU A 68 15.03 19.66 -2.04
CA GLU A 68 14.03 20.51 -1.41
C GLU A 68 12.68 20.22 -2.04
N ARG A 69 11.63 20.19 -1.21
CA ARG A 69 10.26 20.19 -1.72
C ARG A 69 9.92 21.61 -2.13
N GLU A 70 9.58 21.79 -3.40
CA GLU A 70 9.04 23.04 -3.88
C GLU A 70 7.72 23.31 -3.16
N GLN A 71 7.69 24.33 -2.31
CA GLN A 71 6.48 24.76 -1.62
C GLN A 71 5.54 25.40 -2.66
N LEU A 72 4.74 24.58 -3.33
CA LEU A 72 3.64 25.02 -4.17
C LEU A 72 2.53 25.61 -3.29
N ARG A 73 2.77 26.81 -2.74
CA ARG A 73 1.70 27.67 -2.22
C ARG A 73 0.95 28.20 -3.43
N LYS A 74 -0.29 27.74 -3.66
CA LYS A 74 -1.15 28.45 -4.60
C LYS A 74 -1.54 29.78 -3.96
N MET A 75 -1.57 30.87 -4.72
CA MET A 75 -1.99 32.20 -4.24
C MET A 75 -3.40 32.22 -3.59
N SER A 76 -4.19 31.15 -3.78
CA SER A 76 -5.53 30.95 -3.24
C SER A 76 -5.59 30.16 -1.93
N ASP A 77 -4.49 29.59 -1.43
CA ASP A 77 -4.53 28.76 -0.24
C ASP A 77 -4.57 29.63 1.04
N PRO A 78 -5.50 29.37 1.98
CA PRO A 78 -5.57 30.11 3.24
C PRO A 78 -4.25 30.03 4.03
N PRO A 79 -3.86 31.10 4.74
CA PRO A 79 -2.54 31.26 5.37
C PRO A 79 -2.22 30.25 6.49
N ASN A 80 -3.19 29.44 6.93
CA ASN A 80 -3.07 28.48 8.03
C ASN A 80 -3.19 27.00 7.60
N LEU A 81 -3.13 26.67 6.31
CA LEU A 81 -3.02 25.27 5.90
C LEU A 81 -1.61 24.76 6.20
N PRO A 82 -1.45 23.62 6.90
CA PRO A 82 -0.14 23.00 7.06
C PRO A 82 0.46 22.74 5.68
N PRO A 83 1.79 22.92 5.51
CA PRO A 83 2.46 22.65 4.25
C PRO A 83 2.17 21.21 3.78
N ARG A 84 2.07 21.03 2.46
CA ARG A 84 1.85 19.70 1.88
C ARG A 84 3.10 18.84 2.07
N ASP A 85 3.13 18.06 3.13
CA ASP A 85 4.24 17.14 3.43
C ASP A 85 4.15 15.79 2.69
N ALA A 86 3.35 15.73 1.62
CA ALA A 86 3.26 14.57 0.75
C ALA A 86 3.07 14.97 -0.71
N THR A 87 3.64 14.17 -1.61
CA THR A 87 3.46 14.32 -3.05
C THR A 87 2.26 13.49 -3.48
N PHE A 88 1.40 14.05 -4.33
CA PHE A 88 0.21 13.38 -4.85
C PHE A 88 0.21 13.38 -6.37
N ILE A 89 -0.27 12.29 -6.97
CA ILE A 89 -0.54 12.19 -8.39
C ILE A 89 -2.04 11.97 -8.60
N THR A 90 -2.68 12.74 -9.45
CA THR A 90 -4.08 12.49 -9.83
C THR A 90 -4.10 11.76 -11.15
N LEU A 91 -4.75 10.58 -11.17
CA LEU A 91 -4.82 9.72 -12.34
C LEU A 91 -6.27 9.48 -12.73
N PHE A 92 -6.49 9.41 -14.05
CA PHE A 92 -7.72 8.94 -14.66
C PHE A 92 -7.32 7.91 -15.72
N LEU A 93 -7.70 6.66 -15.52
CA LEU A 93 -7.30 5.51 -16.34
C LEU A 93 -8.53 4.65 -16.63
N THR A 94 -8.74 4.32 -17.90
CA THR A 94 -9.83 3.44 -18.34
C THR A 94 -9.29 2.31 -19.21
N VAL A 95 -9.71 1.07 -18.96
CA VAL A 95 -9.33 -0.09 -19.77
C VAL A 95 -10.47 -0.48 -20.73
N LEU A 96 -10.14 -0.63 -22.02
CA LEU A 96 -11.06 -1.03 -23.09
C LEU A 96 -10.46 -2.21 -23.90
N PRO A 97 -11.16 -3.37 -24.01
CA PRO A 97 -12.46 -3.69 -23.42
C PRO A 97 -12.37 -3.90 -21.91
N THR A 98 -13.50 -3.80 -21.22
CA THR A 98 -13.60 -3.97 -19.77
C THR A 98 -13.17 -5.37 -19.34
N LEU A 99 -12.23 -5.45 -18.40
CA LEU A 99 -11.85 -6.71 -17.77
C LEU A 99 -12.88 -7.03 -16.68
N ASN A 100 -13.80 -7.94 -16.97
CA ASN A 100 -14.70 -8.44 -15.94
C ASN A 100 -13.91 -9.39 -15.02
N PRO A 101 -14.00 -9.24 -13.69
CA PRO A 101 -13.47 -10.24 -12.78
C PRO A 101 -14.17 -11.60 -13.05
N PRO A 102 -13.48 -12.73 -12.83
CA PRO A 102 -14.14 -14.04 -12.91
C PRO A 102 -15.32 -14.08 -11.92
N GLN A 103 -16.41 -14.75 -12.31
CA GLN A 103 -17.54 -14.94 -11.42
C GLN A 103 -17.11 -15.75 -10.18
N PRO A 104 -17.52 -15.35 -8.96
CA PRO A 104 -17.33 -16.14 -7.75
C PRO A 104 -17.85 -17.57 -7.93
N PHE A 105 -17.19 -18.52 -7.29
CA PHE A 105 -17.61 -19.92 -7.33
C PHE A 105 -18.80 -20.09 -6.38
N GLU A 106 -19.93 -20.59 -6.88
CA GLU A 106 -21.19 -20.68 -6.12
C GLU A 106 -21.40 -22.03 -5.43
N ASP A 107 -20.35 -22.84 -5.22
CA ASP A 107 -20.53 -24.07 -4.42
C ASP A 107 -20.71 -23.71 -2.95
N ARG A 108 -21.76 -24.29 -2.36
CA ARG A 108 -22.05 -24.19 -0.94
C ARG A 108 -21.00 -24.95 -0.14
N LEU A 109 -20.04 -24.21 0.40
CA LEU A 109 -19.11 -24.72 1.40
C LEU A 109 -19.86 -25.12 2.67
N GLU A 110 -19.32 -26.09 3.39
CA GLU A 110 -19.84 -26.46 4.71
C GLU A 110 -19.73 -25.27 5.67
N SER A 111 -20.77 -25.00 6.45
CA SER A 111 -20.78 -23.92 7.43
C SER A 111 -20.43 -24.43 8.81
N SER A 112 -19.55 -23.72 9.50
CA SER A 112 -19.27 -23.90 10.93
C SER A 112 -20.36 -23.26 11.81
N GLU A 113 -21.25 -22.46 11.22
CA GLU A 113 -22.35 -21.82 11.94
C GLU A 113 -23.61 -22.68 11.95
N PRO A 114 -24.45 -22.57 13.00
CA PRO A 114 -25.77 -23.19 13.00
C PRO A 114 -26.61 -22.72 11.80
N SER A 115 -27.40 -23.61 11.20
CA SER A 115 -28.15 -23.32 9.97
C SER A 115 -29.11 -22.12 10.07
N TYR A 116 -29.64 -21.82 11.27
CA TYR A 116 -30.48 -20.64 11.47
C TYR A 116 -29.68 -19.34 11.33
N LEU A 117 -28.42 -19.33 11.79
CA LEU A 117 -27.53 -18.18 11.75
C LEU A 117 -27.01 -17.97 10.33
N GLU A 118 -26.57 -19.04 9.68
CA GLU A 118 -26.18 -18.99 8.26
C GLU A 118 -27.32 -18.41 7.39
N LYS A 119 -28.54 -18.94 7.54
CA LYS A 119 -29.71 -18.43 6.81
C LYS A 119 -29.99 -16.95 7.13
N HIS A 120 -29.86 -16.53 8.39
CA HIS A 120 -30.03 -15.14 8.80
C HIS A 120 -29.01 -14.22 8.12
N LEU A 121 -27.73 -14.58 8.14
CA LEU A 121 -26.64 -13.81 7.54
C LEU A 121 -26.80 -13.70 6.02
N THR A 122 -27.05 -14.81 5.32
CA THR A 122 -27.27 -14.81 3.86
C THR A 122 -28.50 -13.99 3.47
N THR A 123 -29.60 -14.08 4.23
CA THR A 123 -30.81 -13.30 3.95
C THR A 123 -30.55 -11.81 4.13
N TRP A 124 -29.88 -11.43 5.22
CA TRP A 124 -29.54 -10.03 5.49
C TRP A 124 -28.60 -9.46 4.42
N GLU A 125 -27.59 -10.23 4.00
CA GLU A 125 -26.66 -9.81 2.96
C GLU A 125 -27.36 -9.56 1.62
N GLN A 126 -28.34 -10.42 1.26
CA GLN A 126 -29.19 -10.22 0.08
C GLN A 126 -30.11 -8.99 0.21
N ASP A 127 -30.63 -8.70 1.39
CA ASP A 127 -31.44 -7.50 1.65
C ASP A 127 -30.59 -6.23 1.53
N VAL A 128 -29.40 -6.21 2.14
CA VAL A 128 -28.46 -5.08 2.05
C VAL A 128 -27.97 -4.87 0.63
N THR A 129 -27.64 -5.94 -0.10
CA THR A 129 -27.21 -5.84 -1.50
C THR A 129 -28.31 -5.25 -2.38
N ARG A 130 -29.59 -5.51 -2.08
CA ARG A 130 -30.72 -4.86 -2.78
C ARG A 130 -30.83 -3.37 -2.45
N LEU A 131 -30.49 -2.95 -1.23
CA LEU A 131 -30.55 -1.56 -0.80
C LEU A 131 -29.35 -0.74 -1.31
N VAL A 132 -28.14 -1.30 -1.26
CA VAL A 132 -26.87 -0.63 -1.60
C VAL A 132 -25.98 -1.53 -2.47
N PRO A 133 -26.34 -1.74 -3.76
CA PRO A 133 -25.73 -2.76 -4.63
C PRO A 133 -24.24 -2.55 -4.92
N HIS A 134 -23.73 -1.33 -4.77
CA HIS A 134 -22.31 -1.00 -5.00
C HIS A 134 -21.43 -1.20 -3.76
N ARG A 135 -22.03 -1.47 -2.59
CA ARG A 135 -21.32 -1.65 -1.32
C ARG A 135 -21.28 -3.15 -0.99
N LYS A 136 -20.18 -3.80 -1.35
CA LYS A 136 -20.01 -5.23 -1.05
C LYS A 136 -19.81 -5.43 0.45
N MET A 137 -20.61 -6.31 1.03
CA MET A 137 -20.53 -6.73 2.43
C MET A 137 -19.91 -8.12 2.51
N LYS A 138 -19.38 -8.45 3.69
CA LYS A 138 -18.92 -9.80 4.01
C LYS A 138 -19.53 -10.18 5.35
N THR A 139 -20.39 -11.19 5.37
CA THR A 139 -20.98 -11.72 6.61
C THR A 139 -20.43 -13.09 6.99
N LEU A 140 -20.18 -13.92 5.98
CA LEU A 140 -19.57 -15.24 6.06
C LEU A 140 -18.33 -15.25 5.18
N VAL A 141 -17.23 -15.79 5.71
CA VAL A 141 -15.94 -15.94 5.03
C VAL A 141 -15.43 -17.36 5.20
N CYS A 142 -14.54 -17.81 4.33
CA CYS A 142 -13.95 -19.13 4.43
C CYS A 142 -12.78 -19.10 5.43
N ASP A 143 -12.64 -20.12 6.28
CA ASP A 143 -11.42 -20.35 7.03
C ASP A 143 -10.44 -21.25 6.25
N ILE A 144 -9.23 -21.44 6.78
CA ILE A 144 -8.24 -22.32 6.14
C ILE A 144 -8.65 -23.80 6.10
N SER A 145 -9.70 -24.20 6.83
CA SER A 145 -10.23 -25.56 6.80
C SER A 145 -11.25 -25.78 5.67
N GLY A 146 -11.59 -24.72 4.93
CA GLY A 146 -12.56 -24.76 3.85
C GLY A 146 -14.01 -24.60 4.31
N LYS A 147 -14.24 -24.16 5.56
CA LYS A 147 -15.58 -23.95 6.11
C LYS A 147 -15.94 -22.48 6.15
N THR A 148 -17.22 -22.18 5.97
CA THR A 148 -17.72 -20.81 6.15
C THR A 148 -17.94 -20.50 7.62
N VAL A 149 -17.52 -19.32 8.03
CA VAL A 149 -17.52 -18.84 9.41
C VAL A 149 -18.01 -17.39 9.43
N CYS A 150 -18.78 -17.01 10.44
CA CYS A 150 -19.17 -15.61 10.62
C CYS A 150 -17.95 -14.75 10.92
N VAL A 151 -17.80 -13.63 10.21
CA VAL A 151 -16.66 -12.69 10.38
C VAL A 151 -16.50 -12.20 11.82
N THR A 152 -17.58 -12.10 12.59
CA THR A 152 -17.51 -11.69 14.01
C THR A 152 -16.63 -12.60 14.87
N ARG A 153 -16.44 -13.87 14.48
CA ARG A 153 -15.57 -14.82 15.18
C ARG A 153 -14.07 -14.56 15.00
N PHE A 154 -13.68 -13.72 14.04
CA PHE A 154 -12.29 -13.34 13.81
C PHE A 154 -11.83 -12.19 14.72
N PHE A 155 -12.74 -11.57 15.46
CA PHE A 155 -12.42 -10.42 16.30
C PHE A 155 -12.26 -10.85 17.75
N ARG A 156 -11.08 -10.56 18.32
CA ARG A 156 -10.76 -10.83 19.72
C ARG A 156 -9.67 -9.89 20.20
N SER A 157 -9.71 -9.49 21.47
CA SER A 157 -8.58 -8.80 22.10
C SER A 157 -7.36 -9.73 22.14
N LEU A 158 -6.25 -9.34 21.49
CA LEU A 158 -5.00 -10.09 21.45
C LEU A 158 -3.82 -9.18 21.81
N ASN A 159 -2.91 -9.67 22.65
CA ASN A 159 -1.73 -8.91 23.07
C ASN A 159 -0.80 -8.60 21.88
N PRO A 160 -0.39 -7.34 21.66
CA PRO A 160 0.68 -7.05 20.69
C PRO A 160 2.04 -7.54 21.20
N PRO A 161 3.03 -7.72 20.31
CA PRO A 161 4.39 -8.04 20.73
C PRO A 161 5.03 -6.87 21.50
N VAL A 162 5.94 -7.19 22.41
CA VAL A 162 6.85 -6.20 23.00
C VAL A 162 7.93 -5.87 21.96
N LEU A 163 8.01 -4.60 21.55
CA LEU A 163 8.97 -4.16 20.52
C LEU A 163 10.20 -3.45 21.10
N VAL A 164 10.06 -2.87 22.29
CA VAL A 164 11.14 -2.21 23.03
C VAL A 164 11.13 -2.75 24.45
N ASP A 165 12.30 -3.19 24.92
CA ASP A 165 12.45 -3.65 26.29
C ASP A 165 12.04 -2.53 27.27
N ASP A 166 11.30 -2.91 28.31
CA ASP A 166 10.81 -2.02 29.37
C ASP A 166 9.88 -0.87 28.92
N GLN A 167 9.31 -0.93 27.71
CA GLN A 167 8.29 0.03 27.24
C GLN A 167 7.02 -0.69 26.75
N PRO A 168 5.82 -0.23 27.15
CA PRO A 168 4.59 -0.78 26.63
C PRO A 168 4.42 -0.43 25.16
N THR A 169 3.95 -1.39 24.37
CA THR A 169 3.66 -1.18 22.94
C THR A 169 2.48 -0.22 22.77
N THR A 170 2.67 0.87 22.04
CA THR A 170 1.60 1.82 21.72
C THR A 170 0.80 1.41 20.48
N PRO A 171 -0.37 2.02 20.20
CA PRO A 171 -1.12 1.81 18.95
C PRO A 171 -0.27 2.00 17.68
N GLU A 172 0.57 3.04 17.66
CA GLU A 172 1.46 3.35 16.53
C GLU A 172 2.54 2.29 16.35
N MET A 173 3.11 1.81 17.46
CA MET A 173 4.07 0.70 17.45
C MET A 173 3.43 -0.59 16.91
N ALA A 174 2.20 -0.89 17.32
CA ALA A 174 1.45 -2.05 16.85
C ALA A 174 1.12 -1.93 15.35
N ALA A 175 0.65 -0.77 14.89
CA ALA A 175 0.39 -0.49 13.48
C ALA A 175 1.66 -0.63 12.63
N ARG A 176 2.79 -0.11 13.13
CA ARG A 176 4.09 -0.26 12.49
C ARG A 176 4.51 -1.72 12.36
N TYR A 177 4.39 -2.51 13.43
CA TYR A 177 4.69 -3.94 13.40
C TYR A 177 3.85 -4.68 12.35
N VAL A 178 2.54 -4.43 12.30
CA VAL A 178 1.64 -5.05 11.31
C VAL A 178 2.02 -4.64 9.88
N SER A 179 2.38 -3.38 9.64
CA SER A 179 2.78 -2.89 8.31
C SER A 179 4.06 -3.54 7.76
N MET A 180 4.87 -4.14 8.62
CA MET A 180 6.08 -4.86 8.22
C MET A 180 5.80 -6.32 7.83
N ILE A 181 4.55 -6.79 7.97
CA ILE A 181 4.10 -8.06 7.43
C ILE A 181 3.71 -7.84 5.96
N PRO A 182 4.33 -8.56 5.00
CA PRO A 182 4.02 -8.41 3.59
C PRO A 182 2.53 -8.61 3.26
N GLN A 183 1.92 -7.57 2.68
CA GLN A 183 0.56 -7.69 2.14
C GLN A 183 0.58 -8.32 0.75
N ILE A 184 -0.13 -9.44 0.58
CA ILE A 184 -0.26 -10.14 -0.70
C ILE A 184 -1.75 -10.19 -1.05
N PRO A 185 -2.16 -9.82 -2.28
CA PRO A 185 -3.58 -9.92 -2.66
C PRO A 185 -4.13 -11.33 -2.44
N GLY A 186 -5.28 -11.46 -1.79
CA GLY A 186 -5.88 -12.76 -1.44
C GLY A 186 -6.05 -13.70 -2.65
N THR A 187 -6.29 -13.15 -3.85
CA THR A 187 -6.36 -13.92 -5.11
C THR A 187 -5.06 -14.63 -5.49
N THR A 188 -3.92 -14.20 -4.95
CA THR A 188 -2.61 -14.82 -5.15
C THR A 188 -2.33 -15.87 -4.07
N LEU A 189 -2.80 -15.66 -2.84
CA LEU A 189 -2.67 -16.63 -1.75
C LEU A 189 -3.59 -17.84 -1.96
N PHE A 190 -4.82 -17.60 -2.40
CA PHE A 190 -5.83 -18.62 -2.65
C PHE A 190 -6.33 -18.49 -4.09
N PRO A 191 -5.64 -19.10 -5.06
CA PRO A 191 -6.06 -19.09 -6.46
C PRO A 191 -7.34 -19.91 -6.62
N GLY A 192 -8.47 -19.24 -6.48
CA GLY A 192 -9.80 -19.82 -6.60
C GLY A 192 -10.78 -19.15 -5.65
N LEU A 193 -11.43 -18.08 -6.12
CA LEU A 193 -12.76 -17.51 -5.81
C LEU A 193 -13.34 -17.51 -4.38
N PHE A 194 -12.68 -18.08 -3.38
CA PHE A 194 -13.09 -18.09 -1.98
C PHE A 194 -12.35 -16.97 -1.24
N ASP A 195 -13.12 -16.20 -0.49
CA ASP A 195 -12.60 -15.16 0.40
C ASP A 195 -12.17 -15.84 1.70
N VAL A 196 -10.89 -16.25 1.76
CA VAL A 196 -10.31 -16.95 2.91
C VAL A 196 -9.73 -15.92 3.87
N TRP A 197 -10.19 -15.92 5.12
CA TRP A 197 -9.62 -15.09 6.17
C TRP A 197 -8.73 -15.94 7.08
N LEU A 198 -7.59 -15.38 7.46
CA LEU A 198 -6.62 -15.98 8.37
C LEU A 198 -6.85 -15.50 9.81
N THR A 199 -6.62 -16.39 10.77
CA THR A 199 -6.48 -15.98 12.17
C THR A 199 -5.13 -15.27 12.40
N SER A 200 -5.04 -14.44 13.43
CA SER A 200 -3.86 -13.62 13.72
C SER A 200 -2.59 -14.46 13.91
N ASP A 201 -2.69 -15.64 14.52
CA ASP A 201 -1.56 -16.56 14.62
C ASP A 201 -1.18 -17.23 13.29
N GLN A 202 -2.14 -17.43 12.38
CA GLN A 202 -1.86 -17.93 11.03
C GLN A 202 -1.12 -16.88 10.21
N VAL A 203 -1.55 -15.61 10.24
CA VAL A 203 -0.83 -14.48 9.61
C VAL A 203 0.62 -14.42 10.10
N LEU A 204 0.84 -14.51 11.42
CA LEU A 204 2.17 -14.47 12.02
C LEU A 204 3.03 -15.69 11.69
N ARG A 205 2.44 -16.86 11.43
CA ARG A 205 3.19 -18.06 10.98
C ARG A 205 3.52 -18.02 9.49
N LEU A 206 2.61 -17.50 8.68
CA LEU A 206 2.78 -17.40 7.22
C LEU A 206 3.62 -16.17 6.82
N LEU A 207 3.78 -15.20 7.72
CA LEU A 207 4.46 -13.92 7.47
C LEU A 207 3.91 -13.21 6.23
N SER A 208 2.61 -13.35 6.02
CA SER A 208 1.87 -12.71 4.94
C SER A 208 0.38 -12.76 5.25
N GLY A 209 -0.36 -11.84 4.65
CA GLY A 209 -1.81 -11.77 4.68
C GLY A 209 -2.32 -10.82 3.62
N ASP A 210 -3.62 -10.85 3.34
CA ASP A 210 -4.25 -9.83 2.52
C ASP A 210 -4.69 -8.60 3.35
N SER A 211 -5.47 -7.69 2.76
CA SER A 211 -5.83 -6.46 3.46
C SER A 211 -6.73 -6.72 4.67
N GLU A 212 -7.63 -7.70 4.56
CA GLU A 212 -8.55 -8.12 5.60
C GLU A 212 -7.81 -8.79 6.75
N ASP A 213 -6.90 -9.70 6.44
CA ASP A 213 -6.06 -10.40 7.43
C ASP A 213 -5.26 -9.44 8.30
N LEU A 214 -4.60 -8.45 7.66
CA LEU A 214 -3.80 -7.45 8.37
C LEU A 214 -4.68 -6.47 9.15
N ALA A 215 -5.85 -6.10 8.64
CA ALA A 215 -6.81 -5.27 9.37
C ALA A 215 -7.36 -5.98 10.61
N VAL A 216 -7.69 -7.27 10.50
CA VAL A 216 -8.11 -8.10 11.65
C VAL A 216 -7.00 -8.16 12.70
N LEU A 217 -5.75 -8.42 12.30
CA LEU A 217 -4.61 -8.46 13.21
C LEU A 217 -4.42 -7.12 13.95
N LEU A 218 -4.42 -6.01 13.22
CA LEU A 218 -4.29 -4.68 13.82
C LEU A 218 -5.47 -4.35 14.74
N TYR A 219 -6.69 -4.67 14.34
CA TYR A 219 -7.88 -4.51 15.18
C TYR A 219 -7.73 -5.25 16.51
N CYS A 220 -7.29 -6.52 16.48
CA CYS A 220 -7.13 -7.33 17.68
C CYS A 220 -6.12 -6.70 18.67
N TYR A 221 -5.03 -6.11 18.15
CA TYR A 221 -4.05 -5.37 18.95
C TYR A 221 -4.62 -4.09 19.52
N LEU A 222 -5.28 -3.26 18.71
CA LEU A 222 -5.86 -2.00 19.16
C LEU A 222 -6.93 -2.24 20.24
N LEU A 223 -7.74 -3.28 20.08
CA LEU A 223 -8.71 -3.69 21.09
C LEU A 223 -8.04 -4.10 22.42
N HIS A 224 -6.89 -4.79 22.37
CA HIS A 224 -6.11 -5.11 23.57
C HIS A 224 -5.48 -3.88 24.24
N LEU A 225 -5.10 -2.89 23.44
CA LEU A 225 -4.60 -1.60 23.92
C LEU A 225 -5.70 -0.69 24.48
N GLY A 226 -6.96 -1.15 24.50
CA GLY A 226 -8.08 -0.44 25.08
C GLY A 226 -8.82 0.48 24.11
N GLU A 227 -8.50 0.41 22.81
CA GLU A 227 -9.15 1.22 21.80
C GLU A 227 -10.54 0.71 21.46
N LYS A 228 -11.47 1.65 21.22
CA LYS A 228 -12.77 1.34 20.62
C LYS A 228 -12.61 1.30 19.12
N ALA A 229 -12.49 0.09 18.58
CA ALA A 229 -12.15 -0.13 17.18
C ALA A 229 -13.28 -0.84 16.39
N TRP A 230 -13.18 -0.77 15.07
CA TRP A 230 -13.92 -1.57 14.10
C TRP A 230 -13.00 -1.89 12.92
N VAL A 231 -13.07 -3.10 12.39
CA VAL A 231 -12.59 -3.35 11.03
C VAL A 231 -13.59 -2.75 10.06
N MET A 232 -13.07 -2.04 9.06
CA MET A 232 -13.87 -1.34 8.07
C MET A 232 -13.53 -1.85 6.69
N LEU A 233 -14.55 -2.23 5.92
CA LEU A 233 -14.39 -2.50 4.49
C LEU A 233 -14.81 -1.28 3.69
N GLY A 234 -14.09 -1.05 2.61
CA GLY A 234 -14.35 0.06 1.73
C GLY A 234 -13.60 -0.01 0.43
N HIS A 235 -13.50 1.13 -0.22
CA HIS A 235 -12.64 1.33 -1.38
C HIS A 235 -11.66 2.45 -1.07
N GLY A 236 -10.38 2.16 -1.14
CA GLY A 236 -9.31 3.12 -0.93
C GLY A 236 -8.36 3.20 -2.12
N VAL A 237 -7.52 4.21 -2.10
CA VAL A 237 -6.45 4.43 -3.08
C VAL A 237 -5.10 4.30 -2.36
N PRO A 238 -4.14 3.51 -2.88
CA PRO A 238 -4.10 2.88 -4.22
C PRO A 238 -4.75 1.49 -4.31
N TYR A 239 -5.18 0.91 -3.19
CA TYR A 239 -5.43 -0.53 -3.08
C TYR A 239 -6.76 -1.03 -3.68
N GLY A 240 -7.71 -0.14 -3.97
CA GLY A 240 -9.05 -0.51 -4.43
C GLY A 240 -9.92 -1.03 -3.27
N PRO A 241 -10.72 -2.10 -3.46
CA PRO A 241 -11.42 -2.75 -2.36
C PRO A 241 -10.42 -3.23 -1.30
N SER A 242 -10.54 -2.75 -0.07
CA SER A 242 -9.58 -3.05 0.99
C SER A 242 -10.18 -2.87 2.38
N ALA A 243 -9.53 -3.47 3.37
CA ALA A 243 -9.86 -3.32 4.78
C ALA A 243 -8.92 -2.33 5.51
N TYR A 244 -9.49 -1.64 6.50
CA TYR A 244 -8.81 -0.69 7.38
C TYR A 244 -9.32 -0.88 8.82
N VAL A 245 -8.71 -0.22 9.80
CA VAL A 245 -9.24 -0.20 11.17
C VAL A 245 -9.67 1.22 11.54
N LEU A 246 -10.91 1.38 11.97
CA LEU A 246 -11.46 2.64 12.47
C LEU A 246 -11.41 2.63 14.00
N THR A 247 -10.90 3.69 14.61
CA THR A 247 -10.92 3.88 16.07
C THR A 247 -11.73 5.12 16.44
N ARG A 248 -12.42 5.06 17.58
CA ARG A 248 -13.22 6.17 18.13
C ARG A 248 -12.58 6.67 19.42
N HIS A 249 -12.13 7.91 19.39
CA HIS A 249 -11.64 8.61 20.57
C HIS A 249 -12.64 9.66 21.02
N GLU A 250 -12.76 9.84 22.33
CA GLU A 250 -13.59 10.87 22.93
C GLU A 250 -12.73 11.68 23.88
N ASN A 251 -12.54 12.97 23.58
CA ASN A 251 -11.69 13.83 24.40
C ASN A 251 -12.42 14.31 25.67
N SER A 252 -11.70 15.00 26.56
CA SER A 252 -12.26 15.51 27.82
C SER A 252 -13.43 16.50 27.64
N GLN A 253 -13.60 17.06 26.44
CA GLN A 253 -14.70 17.95 26.06
C GLN A 253 -15.88 17.21 25.39
N ARG A 254 -15.88 15.87 25.40
CA ARG A 254 -16.86 14.99 24.72
C ARG A 254 -16.91 15.16 23.20
N LEU A 255 -15.86 15.72 22.60
CA LEU A 255 -15.72 15.72 21.15
C LEU A 255 -15.29 14.32 20.73
N VAL A 256 -16.09 13.71 19.86
CA VAL A 256 -15.79 12.40 19.28
C VAL A 256 -15.00 12.61 18.00
N THR A 257 -13.83 11.99 17.93
CA THR A 257 -13.00 11.94 16.73
C THR A 257 -12.83 10.50 16.28
N TYR A 258 -12.69 10.33 14.97
CA TYR A 258 -12.49 9.04 14.35
C TYR A 258 -11.16 9.05 13.62
N GLN A 259 -10.32 8.06 13.94
CA GLN A 259 -9.05 7.86 13.29
C GLN A 259 -9.07 6.57 12.48
N LEU A 260 -8.66 6.68 11.23
CA LEU A 260 -8.48 5.57 10.31
C LEU A 260 -7.04 5.08 10.39
N TRP A 261 -6.84 3.79 10.61
CA TRP A 261 -5.55 3.13 10.57
C TRP A 261 -5.44 2.28 9.30
N ASP A 262 -4.35 2.48 8.56
CA ASP A 262 -4.00 1.68 7.38
C ASP A 262 -3.00 0.58 7.78
N PRO A 263 -3.41 -0.70 7.82
CA PRO A 263 -2.53 -1.79 8.19
C PRO A 263 -1.35 -1.96 7.26
N ALA A 264 -1.49 -1.59 5.97
CA ALA A 264 -0.45 -1.79 4.97
C ALA A 264 0.72 -0.81 5.13
N THR A 265 0.42 0.40 5.64
CA THR A 265 1.42 1.47 5.77
C THR A 265 1.77 1.79 7.23
N GLY A 266 0.93 1.38 8.18
CA GLY A 266 1.09 1.65 9.60
C GLY A 266 0.72 3.08 10.01
N HIS A 267 0.24 3.90 9.06
CA HIS A 267 -0.17 5.28 9.32
C HIS A 267 -1.62 5.37 9.79
N ASN A 268 -1.91 6.42 10.56
CA ASN A 268 -3.28 6.82 10.86
C ASN A 268 -3.63 8.19 10.27
N PHE A 269 -4.93 8.40 10.04
CA PHE A 269 -5.49 9.57 9.39
C PHE A 269 -6.77 10.01 10.10
N ASP A 270 -7.04 11.31 10.20
CA ASP A 270 -8.41 11.78 10.49
C ASP A 270 -9.28 11.41 9.28
N VAL A 271 -10.44 10.81 9.51
CA VAL A 271 -11.37 10.42 8.43
C VAL A 271 -11.87 11.61 7.59
N ARG A 272 -11.73 12.84 8.09
CA ARG A 272 -12.07 14.10 7.40
C ARG A 272 -10.88 14.70 6.65
N ASP A 273 -9.69 14.13 6.79
CA ASP A 273 -8.53 14.53 6.01
C ASP A 273 -8.81 14.27 4.51
N ASN A 274 -8.55 15.27 3.68
CA ASN A 274 -8.68 15.15 2.22
C ASN A 274 -7.67 14.17 1.63
N PHE A 275 -6.63 13.82 2.37
CA PHE A 275 -5.58 12.88 1.96
C PHE A 275 -5.73 11.51 2.61
N CYS A 276 -6.83 11.28 3.33
CA CYS A 276 -7.19 9.96 3.81
C CYS A 276 -7.22 8.97 2.62
N PRO A 277 -6.53 7.81 2.70
CA PRO A 277 -6.46 6.86 1.59
C PRO A 277 -7.82 6.21 1.30
N LEU A 278 -8.72 6.15 2.29
CA LEU A 278 -10.07 5.64 2.12
C LEU A 278 -10.94 6.63 1.37
N GLN A 279 -11.53 6.17 0.28
CA GLN A 279 -12.49 6.96 -0.49
C GLN A 279 -13.92 6.62 -0.12
N LYS A 280 -14.28 5.33 -0.07
CA LYS A 280 -15.66 4.87 0.12
C LYS A 280 -15.78 3.94 1.32
N VAL A 281 -16.82 4.12 2.14
CA VAL A 281 -17.10 3.31 3.34
C VAL A 281 -18.26 2.36 3.09
N TYR A 282 -18.04 1.05 3.23
CA TYR A 282 -19.07 0.03 2.99
C TYR A 282 -19.66 -0.51 4.29
N CYS A 283 -18.83 -1.05 5.17
CA CYS A 283 -19.30 -1.56 6.47
C CYS A 283 -18.25 -1.41 7.56
N LEU A 284 -18.75 -1.50 8.79
CA LEU A 284 -17.97 -1.61 10.02
C LEU A 284 -18.28 -2.94 10.68
N MET A 285 -17.27 -3.56 11.28
CA MET A 285 -17.39 -4.87 11.92
C MET A 285 -16.54 -4.92 13.19
N ASN A 286 -17.07 -5.58 14.22
CA ASN A 286 -16.33 -5.93 15.41
C ASN A 286 -16.86 -7.27 15.95
N ASP A 287 -16.41 -7.69 17.13
CA ASP A 287 -16.83 -8.92 17.80
C ASP A 287 -18.33 -8.92 18.19
N GLU A 288 -18.99 -7.76 18.19
CA GLU A 288 -20.39 -7.62 18.58
C GLU A 288 -21.35 -7.57 17.38
N ASN A 289 -20.94 -6.99 16.26
CA ASN A 289 -21.84 -6.79 15.11
C ASN A 289 -21.13 -6.51 13.78
N ILE A 290 -21.95 -6.53 12.73
CA ILE A 290 -21.64 -6.07 11.39
C ILE A 290 -22.65 -4.97 11.07
N TRP A 291 -22.18 -3.79 10.70
CA TRP A 291 -23.01 -2.65 10.33
C TRP A 291 -22.80 -2.29 8.87
N ALA A 292 -23.84 -2.41 8.06
CA ALA A 292 -23.83 -1.90 6.69
C ALA A 292 -24.07 -0.39 6.69
N ASN A 293 -23.22 0.35 5.96
CA ASN A 293 -23.45 1.76 5.68
C ASN A 293 -24.60 1.87 4.68
N VAL A 294 -25.72 2.47 5.10
CA VAL A 294 -26.91 2.71 4.27
C VAL A 294 -27.15 4.20 4.01
N GLN A 295 -26.19 5.05 4.34
CA GLN A 295 -26.23 6.49 4.05
C GLN A 295 -26.21 6.74 2.53
N SER A 296 -26.76 7.87 2.07
CA SER A 296 -26.73 8.24 0.64
C SER A 296 -25.31 8.50 0.15
N GLU A 297 -24.51 9.21 0.95
CA GLU A 297 -23.09 9.45 0.71
C GLU A 297 -22.26 8.21 1.07
N GLU A 298 -21.29 7.87 0.23
CA GLU A 298 -20.32 6.81 0.52
C GLU A 298 -18.93 7.35 0.86
N GLU A 299 -18.69 8.64 0.63
CA GLU A 299 -17.37 9.25 0.88
C GLU A 299 -16.99 9.24 2.35
N ALA A 300 -15.75 8.86 2.66
CA ALA A 300 -15.23 8.76 4.03
C ALA A 300 -15.47 10.04 4.86
N ARG A 301 -15.09 11.20 4.31
CA ARG A 301 -15.24 12.53 4.94
C ARG A 301 -16.68 12.96 5.20
N HIS A 302 -17.65 12.41 4.47
CA HIS A 302 -19.08 12.74 4.62
C HIS A 302 -19.84 11.66 5.39
N THR A 303 -19.19 10.53 5.67
CA THR A 303 -19.79 9.43 6.41
C THR A 303 -19.92 9.79 7.88
N ARG A 304 -21.13 9.62 8.44
CA ARG A 304 -21.34 9.71 9.89
C ARG A 304 -21.05 8.35 10.50
N PHE A 305 -20.01 8.25 11.34
CA PHE A 305 -19.51 6.97 11.88
C PHE A 305 -20.18 6.53 13.20
N ASP A 306 -21.29 7.17 13.61
CA ASP A 306 -22.04 6.74 14.79
C ASP A 306 -22.93 5.53 14.47
N VAL A 307 -22.43 4.34 14.76
CA VAL A 307 -23.11 3.05 14.52
C VAL A 307 -24.42 2.87 15.29
N VAL A 308 -24.70 3.71 16.29
CA VAL A 308 -25.97 3.68 17.03
C VAL A 308 -27.13 4.21 16.16
N ARG A 309 -26.83 5.06 15.17
CA ARG A 309 -27.84 5.64 14.28
C ARG A 309 -28.28 4.63 13.23
N ARG A 310 -29.40 3.96 13.50
CA ARG A 310 -30.00 2.96 12.59
C ARG A 310 -30.46 3.49 11.23
N SER A 311 -30.61 4.81 11.08
CA SER A 311 -30.86 5.44 9.77
C SER A 311 -29.64 5.41 8.86
N ASP A 312 -28.45 5.30 9.46
CA ASP A 312 -27.16 5.42 8.78
C ASP A 312 -26.46 4.06 8.72
N TRP A 313 -26.61 3.26 9.78
CA TRP A 313 -25.96 1.96 9.96
C TRP A 313 -26.99 0.87 10.25
N LEU A 314 -27.15 -0.07 9.32
CA LEU A 314 -28.02 -1.22 9.51
C LEU A 314 -27.21 -2.35 10.15
N PRO A 315 -27.51 -2.78 11.39
CA PRO A 315 -26.83 -3.91 12.00
C PRO A 315 -27.33 -5.26 11.47
N VAL A 316 -26.47 -6.26 11.42
CA VAL A 316 -26.83 -7.66 11.12
C VAL A 316 -27.48 -8.34 12.32
N PHE A 317 -26.98 -8.06 13.52
CA PHE A 317 -27.45 -8.64 14.78
C PHE A 317 -28.27 -7.62 15.58
N GLY A 318 -29.25 -8.12 16.32
CA GLY A 318 -30.16 -7.31 17.12
C GLY A 318 -30.84 -8.13 18.21
N ARG A 319 -32.05 -7.72 18.60
CA ARG A 319 -32.78 -8.36 19.71
C ARG A 319 -33.21 -9.80 19.43
N ASN A 320 -33.43 -10.14 18.15
CA ASN A 320 -33.96 -11.44 17.75
C ASN A 320 -32.86 -12.46 17.48
N VAL A 321 -31.75 -12.02 16.89
CA VAL A 321 -30.59 -12.83 16.56
C VAL A 321 -29.35 -12.07 17.01
N GLY A 322 -28.64 -12.61 18.00
CA GLY A 322 -27.39 -12.06 18.49
C GLY A 322 -26.20 -12.57 17.68
N ALA A 323 -25.05 -11.89 17.82
CA ALA A 323 -23.80 -12.36 17.25
C ALA A 323 -23.42 -13.73 17.82
N PRO A 324 -22.80 -14.62 17.02
CA PRO A 324 -22.29 -15.88 17.54
C PRO A 324 -21.25 -15.63 18.63
N THR A 325 -21.37 -16.34 19.76
CA THR A 325 -20.41 -16.25 20.85
C THR A 325 -19.18 -17.10 20.57
N GLY A 326 -18.02 -16.63 21.01
CA GLY A 326 -16.75 -17.34 20.90
C GLY A 326 -16.00 -16.99 19.62
N SER A 327 -14.69 -16.92 19.74
CA SER A 327 -13.76 -16.52 18.69
C SER A 327 -12.96 -17.72 18.19
N ILE A 328 -12.66 -17.74 16.89
CA ILE A 328 -11.71 -18.69 16.30
C ILE A 328 -10.25 -18.22 16.44
N GLN A 329 -10.02 -16.95 16.81
CA GLN A 329 -8.70 -16.48 17.22
C GLN A 329 -8.22 -17.24 18.47
N PRO A 330 -6.89 -17.48 18.59
CA PRO A 330 -6.30 -18.05 19.79
C PRO A 330 -6.58 -17.20 21.02
N ALA A 331 -6.39 -17.77 22.21
CA ALA A 331 -6.62 -17.03 23.45
C ALA A 331 -5.59 -15.94 23.74
N VAL A 332 -4.35 -16.21 23.36
CA VAL A 332 -3.16 -15.37 23.55
C VAL A 332 -2.26 -15.61 22.34
N LEU A 333 -1.54 -14.57 21.91
CA LEU A 333 -0.49 -14.72 20.91
C LEU A 333 0.87 -14.89 21.60
N GLU A 334 1.59 -15.92 21.18
CA GLU A 334 2.97 -16.16 21.58
C GLU A 334 3.91 -15.63 20.50
N TYR A 335 4.98 -14.98 20.95
CA TYR A 335 5.96 -14.36 20.08
C TYR A 335 7.32 -15.00 20.27
N THR A 336 7.98 -15.30 19.17
CA THR A 336 9.32 -15.84 19.12
C THR A 336 10.32 -14.73 18.83
N HIS A 337 11.47 -14.78 19.51
CA HIS A 337 12.54 -13.81 19.29
C HIS A 337 13.22 -14.05 17.94
N THR A 338 13.43 -12.97 17.19
CA THR A 338 14.12 -12.99 15.90
C THR A 338 15.62 -12.86 16.11
N SER A 339 16.41 -13.81 15.59
CA SER A 339 17.86 -13.85 15.81
C SER A 339 18.58 -12.63 15.21
N SER A 340 19.18 -11.81 16.07
CA SER A 340 19.98 -10.64 15.65
C SER A 340 21.20 -11.02 14.82
N SER A 341 21.83 -12.17 15.11
CA SER A 341 22.99 -12.65 14.34
C SER A 341 22.60 -13.06 12.92
N SER A 342 21.47 -13.73 12.77
CA SER A 342 20.92 -14.10 11.44
C SER A 342 20.55 -12.85 10.64
N CYS A 343 19.96 -11.84 11.29
CA CYS A 343 19.63 -10.57 10.66
C CYS A 343 20.88 -9.80 10.21
N GLN A 344 21.95 -9.81 11.00
CA GLN A 344 23.22 -9.21 10.61
C GLN A 344 23.82 -9.89 9.38
N VAL A 345 23.80 -11.22 9.31
CA VAL A 345 24.26 -11.97 8.14
C VAL A 345 23.41 -11.64 6.91
N LEU A 346 22.08 -11.58 7.05
CA LEU A 346 21.18 -11.20 5.96
C LEU A 346 21.44 -9.76 5.49
N GLN A 347 21.65 -8.83 6.42
CA GLN A 347 21.95 -7.42 6.14
C GLN A 347 23.25 -7.29 5.33
N ASP A 348 24.32 -7.96 5.75
CA ASP A 348 25.61 -7.92 5.06
C ASP A 348 25.51 -8.54 3.65
N ASN A 349 24.76 -9.64 3.51
CA ASN A 349 24.52 -10.29 2.23
C ASN A 349 23.68 -9.42 1.29
N LEU A 350 22.61 -8.79 1.80
CA LEU A 350 21.73 -7.89 1.05
C LEU A 350 22.50 -6.63 0.61
N GLU A 351 23.27 -6.02 1.51
CA GLU A 351 24.09 -4.86 1.18
C GLU A 351 25.11 -5.19 0.07
N LYS A 352 25.80 -6.34 0.18
CA LYS A 352 26.72 -6.81 -0.87
C LYS A 352 26.01 -7.04 -2.20
N HIS A 353 24.87 -7.75 -2.18
CA HIS A 353 24.10 -8.03 -3.39
C HIS A 353 23.64 -6.75 -4.08
N LEU A 354 23.13 -5.78 -3.33
CA LEU A 354 22.68 -4.51 -3.87
C LEU A 354 23.83 -3.68 -4.46
N ARG A 355 25.00 -3.65 -3.80
CA ARG A 355 26.20 -3.00 -4.38
C ARG A 355 26.60 -3.64 -5.71
N ASP A 356 26.65 -4.96 -5.76
CA ASP A 356 27.00 -5.71 -6.97
C ASP A 356 25.98 -5.46 -8.09
N SER A 357 24.68 -5.43 -7.76
CA SER A 357 23.61 -5.11 -8.69
C SER A 357 23.73 -3.69 -9.25
N LEU A 358 23.97 -2.68 -8.40
CA LEU A 358 24.19 -1.30 -8.83
C LEU A 358 25.39 -1.20 -9.79
N MET A 359 26.49 -1.86 -9.47
CA MET A 359 27.69 -1.90 -10.32
C MET A 359 27.41 -2.57 -11.67
N LYS A 360 26.64 -3.68 -11.68
CA LYS A 360 26.22 -4.37 -12.92
C LYS A 360 25.34 -3.51 -13.82
N TRP A 361 24.48 -2.67 -13.23
CA TRP A 361 23.61 -1.78 -14.00
C TRP A 361 24.38 -0.64 -14.66
N ARG A 362 25.48 -0.18 -14.03
CA ARG A 362 26.32 0.94 -14.49
C ARG A 362 27.44 0.50 -15.43
N LYS A 363 27.09 -0.07 -16.58
CA LYS A 363 28.07 -0.61 -17.55
C LYS A 363 29.04 0.43 -18.13
N ALA A 364 28.60 1.68 -18.25
CA ALA A 364 29.36 2.74 -18.91
C ALA A 364 30.27 3.56 -17.98
N SER A 365 30.11 3.43 -16.66
CA SER A 365 30.78 4.30 -15.67
C SER A 365 31.24 3.53 -14.44
N ARG A 366 32.45 3.84 -13.97
CA ARG A 366 32.96 3.27 -12.71
C ARG A 366 32.09 3.75 -11.54
N THR A 367 31.70 2.83 -10.67
CA THR A 367 31.02 3.17 -9.42
C THR A 367 32.07 3.35 -8.33
N VAL A 368 32.16 4.55 -7.77
CA VAL A 368 33.05 4.88 -6.65
C VAL A 368 32.24 4.86 -5.37
N TRP A 369 32.70 4.15 -4.34
CA TRP A 369 31.98 4.04 -3.08
C TRP A 369 32.59 4.96 -2.01
N ASN A 370 31.79 5.89 -1.48
CA ASN A 370 32.20 6.78 -0.40
C ASN A 370 32.06 6.06 0.96
N ARG A 371 33.18 5.62 1.51
CA ARG A 371 33.21 4.86 2.79
C ARG A 371 32.78 5.70 4.00
N TYR A 372 33.05 7.00 3.97
CA TYR A 372 32.70 7.91 5.07
C TYR A 372 31.18 8.07 5.17
N CYS A 373 30.52 8.37 4.05
CA CYS A 373 29.05 8.46 3.98
C CYS A 373 28.38 7.14 4.37
N ILE A 374 28.91 6.00 3.91
CA ILE A 374 28.37 4.67 4.28
C ILE A 374 28.43 4.47 5.81
N ALA A 375 29.54 4.84 6.46
CA ALA A 375 29.68 4.71 7.90
C ALA A 375 28.69 5.58 8.70
N ILE A 376 28.40 6.79 8.21
CA ILE A 376 27.38 7.67 8.78
C ILE A 376 25.98 7.07 8.59
N LEU A 377 25.65 6.64 7.37
CA LEU A 377 24.33 6.05 7.06
C LEU A 377 24.02 4.84 7.94
N ARG A 378 25.00 3.97 8.20
CA ARG A 378 24.82 2.81 9.09
C ARG A 378 24.42 3.18 10.52
N LYS A 379 24.83 4.35 11.02
CA LYS A 379 24.42 4.85 12.35
C LYS A 379 23.04 5.48 12.32
N LEU A 380 22.69 6.11 11.20
CA LEU A 380 21.42 6.82 11.01
C LEU A 380 20.23 5.86 10.83
N LEU A 381 20.41 4.80 10.05
CA LEU A 381 19.32 3.88 9.67
C LEU A 381 18.54 3.30 10.86
N PRO A 382 19.18 2.80 11.94
CA PRO A 382 18.44 2.33 13.12
C PRO A 382 17.62 3.43 13.81
N ALA A 383 18.16 4.66 13.85
CA ALA A 383 17.49 5.79 14.47
C ALA A 383 16.25 6.23 13.66
N LEU A 384 16.34 6.18 12.33
CA LEU A 384 15.20 6.43 11.44
C LEU A 384 14.12 5.36 11.61
N GLU A 385 14.49 4.08 11.69
CA GLU A 385 13.52 3.01 11.97
C GLU A 385 12.82 3.25 13.32
N TYR A 386 13.57 3.54 14.39
CA TYR A 386 12.98 3.81 15.69
C TYR A 386 12.06 5.04 15.69
N SER A 387 12.43 6.11 14.97
CA SER A 387 11.57 7.31 14.84
C SER A 387 10.25 7.01 14.11
N SER A 388 10.25 6.07 13.17
CA SER A 388 9.04 5.62 12.47
C SER A 388 8.05 4.92 13.40
N TRP A 389 8.47 4.46 14.58
CA TRP A 389 7.59 3.81 15.55
C TRP A 389 6.76 4.82 16.35
N LYS A 390 7.31 6.01 16.56
CA LYS A 390 6.69 7.08 17.34
C LYS A 390 5.90 8.08 16.49
N MET A 391 5.97 7.95 15.16
CA MET A 391 5.42 8.93 14.21
C MET A 391 5.87 10.36 14.53
N ASP A 392 7.08 10.53 15.07
CA ASP A 392 7.62 11.83 15.48
C ASP A 392 8.51 12.42 14.38
N GLU A 393 7.95 13.36 13.64
CA GLU A 393 8.65 14.05 12.55
C GLU A 393 9.81 14.94 13.04
N HIS A 394 9.78 15.40 14.30
CA HIS A 394 10.84 16.28 14.83
C HIS A 394 12.16 15.52 15.02
N LEU A 395 12.09 14.27 15.49
CA LEU A 395 13.27 13.40 15.63
C LEU A 395 13.93 13.11 14.27
N ASN A 396 13.14 13.04 13.20
CA ASN A 396 13.70 12.89 11.85
C ASN A 396 14.51 14.14 11.43
N ILE A 397 14.03 15.34 11.76
CA ILE A 397 14.70 16.60 11.42
C ILE A 397 16.05 16.72 12.16
N ASP A 398 16.09 16.36 13.44
CA ASP A 398 17.32 16.45 14.24
C ASP A 398 18.41 15.50 13.71
N HIS A 399 18.05 14.25 13.39
CA HIS A 399 18.98 13.30 12.80
C HIS A 399 19.49 13.75 11.41
N ILE A 400 18.65 14.45 10.63
CA ILE A 400 19.06 15.02 9.33
C ILE A 400 20.03 16.17 9.54
N GLN A 401 19.77 17.07 10.49
CA GLN A 401 20.66 18.20 10.79
C GLN A 401 22.02 17.70 11.28
N GLU A 402 22.04 16.69 12.15
CA GLU A 402 23.27 16.04 12.58
C GLU A 402 24.03 15.44 11.39
N MET A 403 23.32 14.74 10.49
CA MET A 403 23.93 14.16 9.30
C MET A 403 24.44 15.22 8.32
N GLN A 404 23.69 16.30 8.08
CA GLN A 404 24.12 17.43 7.24
C GLN A 404 25.38 18.10 7.81
N HIS A 405 25.44 18.26 9.14
CA HIS A 405 26.62 18.78 9.82
C HIS A 405 27.83 17.85 9.66
N LEU A 406 27.66 16.54 9.88
CA LEU A 406 28.72 15.54 9.69
C LEU A 406 29.22 15.50 8.23
N LEU A 407 28.34 15.78 7.27
CA LEU A 407 28.65 15.75 5.84
C LEU A 407 29.06 17.11 5.27
N GLY A 408 29.33 18.15 6.07
CA GLY A 408 29.54 19.53 5.62
C GLY A 408 30.60 19.75 4.51
N SER A 409 31.42 18.75 4.20
CA SER A 409 32.38 18.75 3.07
C SER A 409 31.83 18.19 1.74
N HIS A 410 30.67 17.52 1.76
CA HIS A 410 30.08 16.81 0.63
C HIS A 410 28.61 17.18 0.47
N LYS A 411 28.19 17.57 -0.75
CA LYS A 411 26.77 17.71 -1.04
C LYS A 411 26.18 16.33 -1.31
N MET A 412 25.41 15.81 -0.37
CA MET A 412 24.76 14.50 -0.45
C MET A 412 23.35 14.63 -1.01
N PHE A 413 23.04 13.80 -2.00
CA PHE A 413 21.71 13.65 -2.57
C PHE A 413 21.23 12.22 -2.38
N GLY A 414 20.06 12.00 -1.82
CA GLY A 414 19.61 10.65 -1.55
C GLY A 414 18.40 10.55 -0.64
N PHE A 415 18.03 9.32 -0.32
CA PHE A 415 16.91 9.03 0.55
C PHE A 415 16.93 7.59 1.11
N PRO A 416 16.34 7.37 2.29
CA PRO A 416 16.05 6.04 2.81
C PRO A 416 14.80 5.44 2.14
N LEU A 417 14.90 4.17 1.75
CA LEU A 417 13.81 3.32 1.29
C LEU A 417 13.47 2.32 2.39
N ASN A 418 12.26 2.41 2.93
CA ASN A 418 11.74 1.54 3.98
C ASN A 418 10.67 0.60 3.41
N MET A 419 10.82 -0.71 3.62
CA MET A 419 9.85 -1.70 3.17
C MET A 419 9.92 -3.00 3.98
N SER A 420 8.81 -3.73 4.06
CA SER A 420 8.77 -5.11 4.55
C SER A 420 9.70 -5.99 3.70
N TYR A 421 10.54 -6.80 4.33
CA TYR A 421 11.42 -7.71 3.62
C TYR A 421 10.66 -8.98 3.20
N THR A 422 10.64 -9.28 1.91
CA THR A 422 10.09 -10.53 1.36
C THR A 422 11.21 -11.43 0.81
N ASN A 423 12.01 -10.89 -0.11
CA ASN A 423 13.16 -11.55 -0.71
C ASN A 423 14.17 -10.51 -1.26
N MET A 424 15.33 -11.02 -1.68
CA MET A 424 16.44 -10.22 -2.21
C MET A 424 16.05 -9.47 -3.48
N GLU A 425 15.25 -10.12 -4.34
CA GLU A 425 14.82 -9.61 -5.63
C GLU A 425 13.90 -8.40 -5.48
N ALA A 426 12.94 -8.45 -4.56
CA ALA A 426 11.99 -7.36 -4.32
C ALA A 426 12.72 -6.08 -3.87
N VAL A 427 13.69 -6.20 -2.94
CA VAL A 427 14.51 -5.05 -2.51
C VAL A 427 15.37 -4.53 -3.67
N THR A 428 15.91 -5.44 -4.48
CA THR A 428 16.73 -5.10 -5.64
C THR A 428 15.91 -4.37 -6.71
N GLU A 429 14.69 -4.80 -6.97
CA GLU A 429 13.76 -4.15 -7.89
C GLU A 429 13.36 -2.76 -7.38
N ALA A 430 13.02 -2.65 -6.09
CA ALA A 430 12.70 -1.37 -5.47
C ALA A 430 13.89 -0.39 -5.58
N MET A 431 15.12 -0.85 -5.29
CA MET A 431 16.34 -0.08 -5.52
C MET A 431 16.49 0.32 -7.00
N ARG A 432 16.27 -0.59 -7.95
CA ARG A 432 16.41 -0.30 -9.38
C ARG A 432 15.46 0.80 -9.81
N ALA A 433 14.22 0.73 -9.33
CA ALA A 433 13.16 1.64 -9.71
C ALA A 433 13.38 3.08 -9.21
N THR A 434 14.22 3.30 -8.19
CA THR A 434 14.68 4.65 -7.78
C THR A 434 15.42 5.42 -8.87
N GLY A 435 15.98 4.75 -9.87
CA GLY A 435 16.74 5.38 -10.96
C GLY A 435 18.11 5.95 -10.58
N VAL A 436 18.57 5.80 -9.33
CA VAL A 436 19.87 6.33 -8.85
C VAL A 436 21.05 5.86 -9.72
N HIS A 437 20.93 4.65 -10.28
CA HIS A 437 21.94 4.06 -11.15
C HIS A 437 22.16 4.80 -12.48
N TYR A 438 21.23 5.66 -12.94
CA TYR A 438 21.35 6.45 -14.17
C TYR A 438 22.32 7.64 -14.05
N ASN A 439 22.83 7.98 -12.86
CA ASN A 439 23.70 9.14 -12.69
C ASN A 439 25.13 8.88 -13.20
N GLU A 440 25.47 9.33 -14.41
CA GLU A 440 26.78 9.10 -15.05
C GLU A 440 27.82 10.20 -14.76
N ASN A 441 27.57 11.12 -13.82
CA ASN A 441 28.53 12.21 -13.55
C ASN A 441 29.85 11.65 -12.96
N PRO A 442 31.01 11.96 -13.55
CA PRO A 442 32.31 11.44 -13.10
C PRO A 442 32.75 11.93 -11.72
N GLY A 443 32.20 13.06 -11.23
CA GLY A 443 32.49 13.62 -9.91
C GLY A 443 31.62 13.09 -8.77
N VAL A 444 30.80 12.07 -9.04
CA VAL A 444 29.84 11.51 -8.08
C VAL A 444 30.37 10.21 -7.47
N GLU A 445 30.31 10.14 -6.15
CA GLU A 445 30.54 8.94 -5.36
C GLU A 445 29.21 8.42 -4.81
N PHE A 446 29.07 7.11 -4.68
CA PHE A 446 27.86 6.44 -4.20
C PHE A 446 28.04 6.00 -2.75
N ALA A 447 26.95 6.04 -1.99
CA ALA A 447 26.86 5.51 -0.64
C ALA A 447 25.58 4.66 -0.55
N LEU A 448 25.76 3.39 -0.16
CA LEU A 448 24.67 2.46 0.10
C LEU A 448 24.94 1.80 1.45
N ALA A 449 23.94 1.86 2.32
CA ALA A 449 23.90 1.14 3.57
C ALA A 449 22.53 0.46 3.72
N VAL A 450 22.52 -0.73 4.31
CA VAL A 450 21.31 -1.49 4.61
C VAL A 450 21.23 -1.72 6.11
N TYR A 451 20.02 -1.58 6.64
CA TYR A 451 19.66 -1.97 7.99
C TYR A 451 18.47 -2.92 7.95
N ILE A 452 18.56 -4.02 8.71
CA ILE A 452 17.44 -4.94 8.91
C ILE A 452 17.04 -4.89 10.37
N HIS A 453 15.81 -4.46 10.62
CA HIS A 453 15.25 -4.46 11.97
C HIS A 453 14.54 -5.79 12.25
N PRO A 454 14.93 -6.51 13.33
CA PRO A 454 14.32 -7.78 13.71
C PRO A 454 13.09 -7.56 14.60
N PHE A 455 11.89 -7.51 14.01
CA PHE A 455 10.67 -7.60 14.81
C PHE A 455 10.41 -9.05 15.26
N PRO A 456 9.62 -9.29 16.32
CA PRO A 456 9.26 -10.66 16.73
C PRO A 456 8.63 -11.50 15.61
N ASN A 457 8.71 -12.83 15.74
CA ASN A 457 8.23 -13.81 14.76
C ASN A 457 8.90 -13.76 13.37
N ASN A 458 10.15 -13.29 13.28
CA ASN A 458 10.87 -13.10 12.02
C ASN A 458 10.16 -12.13 11.04
N VAL A 459 9.35 -11.21 11.56
CA VAL A 459 8.91 -10.04 10.78
C VAL A 459 10.11 -9.11 10.64
N LEU A 460 10.42 -8.72 9.40
CA LEU A 460 11.64 -7.98 9.10
C LEU A 460 11.31 -6.67 8.37
N SER A 461 11.70 -5.54 8.96
CA SER A 461 11.78 -4.27 8.24
C SER A 461 13.14 -4.17 7.57
N SER A 462 13.14 -3.88 6.27
CA SER A 462 14.35 -3.54 5.52
C SER A 462 14.37 -2.06 5.23
N LEU A 463 15.40 -1.37 5.75
CA LEU A 463 15.67 0.02 5.46
C LEU A 463 16.99 0.11 4.69
N SER A 464 16.91 0.51 3.41
CA SER A 464 18.08 0.76 2.58
C SER A 464 18.20 2.25 2.32
N SER A 465 19.31 2.88 2.70
CA SER A 465 19.57 4.29 2.34
C SER A 465 20.51 4.35 1.15
N MET A 466 20.04 5.04 0.11
CA MET A 466 20.84 5.36 -1.06
C MET A 466 21.13 6.84 -1.09
N GLY A 467 22.39 7.19 -1.18
CA GLY A 467 22.80 8.53 -1.51
C GLY A 467 23.97 8.55 -2.48
N PHE A 468 24.13 9.67 -3.14
CA PHE A 468 25.29 9.99 -3.93
C PHE A 468 25.85 11.34 -3.47
N ALA A 469 27.16 11.41 -3.30
CA ALA A 469 27.89 12.59 -2.86
C ALA A 469 28.68 13.16 -4.05
N GLY A 470 28.52 14.44 -4.34
CA GLY A 470 29.36 15.15 -5.30
C GLY A 470 30.51 15.87 -4.60
N ALA A 471 31.72 15.82 -5.17
CA ALA A 471 32.84 16.64 -4.72
C ALA A 471 32.62 18.11 -5.10
N VAL A 472 32.75 19.03 -4.13
CA VAL A 472 32.74 20.48 -4.39
C VAL A 472 34.10 20.88 -4.96
N GLY A 473 34.19 20.93 -6.29
CA GLY A 473 35.27 21.61 -7.00
C GLY A 473 34.80 22.98 -7.48
N VAL A 474 35.25 24.03 -6.78
CA VAL A 474 35.39 25.45 -7.19
C VAL A 474 34.37 26.02 -8.20
N ASN A 475 33.54 26.94 -7.71
CA ASN A 475 32.83 28.01 -8.44
C ASN A 475 32.93 27.96 -9.97
N HIS A 476 32.02 27.23 -10.62
CA HIS A 476 31.50 27.62 -11.91
C HIS A 476 29.98 27.53 -11.86
N PRO A 477 29.23 28.57 -12.28
CA PRO A 477 27.81 28.44 -12.45
C PRO A 477 27.59 27.30 -13.45
N MET A 478 26.85 26.26 -13.07
CA MET A 478 26.41 25.24 -14.02
C MET A 478 25.48 25.93 -15.03
N GLU A 479 26.04 26.38 -16.14
CA GLU A 479 25.26 26.72 -17.33
C GLU A 479 24.49 25.46 -17.77
N SER A 480 23.19 25.66 -17.96
CA SER A 480 22.28 24.69 -18.57
C SER A 480 22.84 24.17 -19.91
N PRO A 481 22.78 22.87 -20.23
CA PRO A 481 23.28 22.38 -21.51
C PRO A 481 22.45 22.94 -22.66
N VAL A 482 23.08 23.78 -23.49
CA VAL A 482 22.53 24.27 -24.75
C VAL A 482 22.37 23.08 -25.72
N THR A 483 21.13 22.70 -26.03
CA THR A 483 20.84 21.77 -27.12
C THR A 483 21.01 22.46 -28.48
N ARG A 484 22.02 22.03 -29.26
CA ARG A 484 22.04 22.23 -30.72
C ARG A 484 20.87 21.45 -31.33
N THR A 485 19.87 22.18 -31.82
CA THR A 485 18.77 21.64 -32.63
C THR A 485 19.27 21.20 -34.00
N SER A 486 19.26 19.90 -34.29
CA SER A 486 19.27 19.37 -35.66
C SER A 486 17.81 19.28 -36.15
N ARG A 487 17.51 20.00 -37.25
CA ARG A 487 16.23 19.91 -37.96
C ARG A 487 16.15 18.57 -38.70
N LEU A 488 15.04 17.84 -38.55
CA LEU A 488 14.58 16.84 -39.51
C LEU A 488 13.04 16.90 -39.60
N GLY A 489 12.57 16.82 -40.84
CA GLY A 489 11.30 17.36 -41.30
C GLY A 489 10.10 16.43 -41.13
N GLY A 490 8.92 17.06 -41.18
CA GLY A 490 7.64 16.39 -41.00
C GLY A 490 7.26 15.48 -42.15
N TRP A 491 6.60 14.38 -41.81
CA TRP A 491 5.90 13.50 -42.74
C TRP A 491 4.39 13.65 -42.54
N ARG A 492 3.71 14.19 -43.56
CA ARG A 492 2.25 14.20 -43.69
C ARG A 492 1.79 12.89 -44.36
N SER A 493 0.82 12.22 -43.77
CA SER A 493 0.15 11.04 -44.32
C SER A 493 -0.87 11.45 -45.41
N ARG A 494 -0.83 10.78 -46.58
CA ARG A 494 -1.83 10.89 -47.66
C ARG A 494 -2.75 9.68 -47.64
N LYS A 495 -4.05 9.92 -47.45
CA LYS A 495 -5.16 9.00 -47.80
C LYS A 495 -5.20 8.76 -49.31
N ARG A 496 -5.47 7.53 -49.73
CA ARG A 496 -6.19 7.23 -50.99
C ARG A 496 -7.16 6.08 -50.75
N GLU A 497 -8.41 6.37 -51.05
CA GLU A 497 -9.54 5.46 -51.22
C GLU A 497 -9.41 4.71 -52.55
N SER A 498 -9.89 3.46 -52.58
CA SER A 498 -10.33 2.82 -53.82
C SER A 498 -11.28 1.68 -53.49
N GLN A 499 -12.57 1.89 -53.77
CA GLN A 499 -13.60 0.87 -53.91
C GLN A 499 -14.06 0.81 -55.38
N GLN A 500 -14.22 -0.44 -55.83
CA GLN A 500 -15.18 -0.95 -56.82
C GLN A 500 -14.96 -0.82 -58.35
N ARG A 501 -15.45 -1.90 -59.00
CA ARG A 501 -15.73 -2.20 -60.42
C ARG A 501 -14.58 -2.80 -61.24
N GLU A 502 -14.76 -3.83 -62.06
CA GLU A 502 -15.86 -4.75 -62.38
C GLU A 502 -15.28 -5.81 -63.36
N SER A 503 -15.83 -7.03 -63.34
CA SER A 503 -16.11 -7.88 -64.53
C SER A 503 -15.00 -8.66 -65.30
N ARG A 504 -15.18 -9.99 -65.23
CA ARG A 504 -15.28 -11.00 -66.33
C ARG A 504 -14.06 -11.47 -67.15
N TRP A 505 -13.73 -12.75 -66.92
CA TRP A 505 -13.64 -13.88 -67.87
C TRP A 505 -13.13 -13.64 -69.31
N GLU A 506 -12.02 -14.30 -69.67
CA GLU A 506 -11.92 -15.20 -70.82
C GLU A 506 -10.75 -16.20 -70.64
N VAL A 507 -10.93 -17.39 -71.20
CA VAL A 507 -10.14 -18.63 -70.99
C VAL A 507 -8.93 -18.67 -71.94
N GLY A 508 -7.83 -19.22 -71.44
CA GLY A 508 -6.66 -19.71 -72.20
C GLY A 508 -5.85 -20.64 -71.33
#